data_AF-A0A497NPA9-F1
#
_entry.id   AF-A0A497NPA9-F1
#
_cell.length_a   1.000
_cell.length_b   1.000
_cell.length_c   1.000
_cell.angle_alpha   90.00
_cell.angle_beta   90.00
_cell.angle_gamma   90.00
#
_symmetry.space_group_name_H-M   'P 1'
#
loop_
_entity.id
_entity.type
_entity.pdbx_description
1 polymer ?
#
loop_
_entity_poly.entity_id
_entity_poly.type
_entity_poly.pdbx_seq_one_letter_code
_entity_poly.pdbx_strand_id
1 'polypeptide(L)'
;MKIGLLTRNPSAWCSSKIVDAIKERGIEPVPFRFHDISARVACKPIISIKRRIDALEDLKAVIVRPIGRGSLDEILFRMNYLRRMERLGLLVINSPSSIEIAVDKYYALTLLEENGLKVPETVVTEDPKKALDAFNRFGDVVIKPIFGSRGIGV
;
A
#
# COMPACT_ATOMS: atom_id res chain seq x y z
N MET A 1 -13.41 -13.00 -17.23
CA MET A 1 -12.60 -12.97 -15.99
C MET A 1 -12.12 -11.55 -15.77
N LYS A 2 -12.18 -11.02 -14.54
CA LYS A 2 -11.83 -9.62 -14.24
C LYS A 2 -10.71 -9.50 -13.20
N ILE A 3 -9.82 -8.51 -13.38
CA ILE A 3 -8.81 -8.12 -12.40
C ILE A 3 -9.00 -6.65 -12.05
N GLY A 4 -9.09 -6.36 -10.76
CA GLY A 4 -9.17 -5.01 -10.24
C GLY A 4 -7.82 -4.29 -10.27
N LEU A 5 -7.79 -3.03 -10.68
CA LEU A 5 -6.66 -2.13 -10.51
C LEU A 5 -7.08 -0.92 -9.68
N LEU A 6 -6.77 -0.96 -8.39
CA LEU A 6 -6.96 0.16 -7.48
C LEU A 6 -5.86 1.20 -7.71
N THR A 7 -6.21 2.28 -8.40
CA THR A 7 -5.25 3.34 -8.78
C THR A 7 -5.82 4.74 -8.73
N ARG A 8 -4.99 5.72 -8.36
CA ARG A 8 -5.37 7.14 -8.37
C ARG A 8 -5.59 7.67 -9.79
N ASN A 9 -4.76 7.22 -10.73
CA ASN A 9 -4.81 7.65 -12.12
C ASN A 9 -4.60 6.45 -13.05
N PRO A 10 -5.70 5.92 -13.66
CA PRO A 10 -5.62 4.85 -14.64
C PRO A 10 -4.78 5.21 -15.88
N SER A 11 -4.71 6.49 -16.25
CA SER A 11 -3.95 6.98 -17.40
C SER A 11 -2.47 7.24 -17.11
N ALA A 12 -2.03 7.14 -15.86
CA ALA A 12 -0.60 7.24 -15.53
C ALA A 12 0.16 6.06 -16.13
N TRP A 13 1.37 6.30 -16.64
CA TRP A 13 2.17 5.29 -17.36
C TRP A 13 2.23 3.93 -16.65
N CYS A 14 2.49 3.90 -15.34
CA CYS A 14 2.52 2.64 -14.59
C CYS A 14 1.17 1.91 -14.58
N SER A 15 0.07 2.65 -14.42
CA SER A 15 -1.28 2.08 -14.37
C SER A 15 -1.70 1.59 -15.75
N SER A 16 -1.43 2.37 -16.80
CA SER A 16 -1.77 1.98 -18.17
C SER A 16 -1.03 0.72 -18.59
N LYS A 17 0.26 0.59 -18.25
CA LYS A 17 1.02 -0.65 -18.52
C LYS A 17 0.44 -1.88 -17.84
N ILE A 18 -0.08 -1.75 -16.62
CA ILE A 18 -0.78 -2.87 -15.95
C ILE A 18 -2.09 -3.19 -16.66
N VAL A 19 -2.87 -2.17 -17.04
CA VAL A 19 -4.12 -2.34 -17.80
C VAL A 19 -3.87 -3.06 -19.12
N ASP A 20 -2.85 -2.65 -19.87
CA ASP A 20 -2.47 -3.24 -21.16
C ASP A 20 -2.05 -4.71 -20.97
N ALA A 21 -1.18 -5.00 -19.99
CA ALA A 21 -0.74 -6.35 -19.69
C ALA A 21 -1.88 -7.30 -19.26
N ILE A 22 -2.91 -6.78 -18.58
CA ILE A 22 -4.11 -7.55 -18.23
C ILE A 22 -4.93 -7.86 -19.51
N LYS A 23 -5.11 -6.87 -20.40
CA LYS A 23 -5.83 -7.05 -21.67
C LYS A 23 -5.14 -8.03 -22.61
N GLU A 24 -3.82 -7.96 -22.72
CA GLU A 24 -3.01 -8.88 -23.53
C GLU A 24 -3.20 -10.35 -23.13
N ARG A 25 -3.63 -10.62 -21.89
CA ARG A 25 -3.95 -11.95 -21.38
C ARG A 25 -5.41 -12.36 -21.58
N GLY A 26 -6.20 -11.56 -22.30
CA GLY A 26 -7.64 -11.79 -22.51
C GLY A 26 -8.48 -11.58 -21.24
N ILE A 27 -7.95 -10.85 -20.25
CA ILE A 27 -8.62 -10.56 -18.98
C ILE A 27 -9.16 -9.13 -19.02
N GLU A 28 -10.33 -8.90 -18.44
CA GLU A 28 -10.91 -7.56 -18.34
C GLU A 28 -10.31 -6.79 -17.15
N PRO A 29 -9.59 -5.68 -17.38
CA PRO A 29 -9.12 -4.81 -16.31
C PRO A 29 -10.25 -3.92 -15.79
N VAL A 30 -10.38 -3.83 -14.47
CA VAL A 30 -11.32 -2.96 -13.78
C VAL A 30 -10.52 -1.91 -13.01
N PRO A 31 -10.18 -0.75 -13.61
CA PRO A 31 -9.53 0.33 -12.87
C PRO A 31 -10.55 1.05 -11.98
N PHE A 32 -10.23 1.27 -10.71
CA PHE A 32 -11.08 1.99 -9.74
C PHE A 32 -10.25 2.75 -8.71
N ARG A 33 -10.90 3.66 -7.99
CA ARG A 33 -10.31 4.48 -6.91
C ARG A 33 -10.91 4.09 -5.56
N PHE A 34 -10.31 4.59 -4.49
CA PHE A 34 -10.79 4.31 -3.13
C PHE A 34 -12.23 4.77 -2.87
N HIS A 35 -12.62 5.93 -3.40
CA HIS A 35 -13.99 6.43 -3.27
C HIS A 35 -15.03 5.62 -4.06
N ASP A 36 -14.60 4.70 -4.94
CA ASP A 36 -15.50 3.81 -5.66
C ASP A 36 -15.88 2.56 -4.84
N ILE A 37 -15.25 2.36 -3.67
CA ILE A 37 -15.42 1.18 -2.82
C ILE A 37 -16.47 1.45 -1.75
N SER A 38 -17.35 0.48 -1.52
CA SER A 38 -18.18 0.43 -0.32
C SER A 38 -18.00 -0.91 0.37
N ALA A 39 -17.58 -0.89 1.63
CA ALA A 39 -17.45 -2.07 2.48
C ALA A 39 -18.65 -2.14 3.44
N ARG A 40 -19.25 -3.33 3.57
CA ARG A 40 -20.49 -3.55 4.33
C ARG A 40 -20.29 -4.64 5.37
N VAL A 41 -20.95 -4.53 6.52
CA VAL A 41 -20.97 -5.57 7.58
C VAL A 41 -22.41 -6.06 7.70
N ALA A 42 -22.59 -7.38 7.82
CA ALA A 42 -23.90 -8.03 7.91
C ALA A 42 -24.87 -7.79 6.72
N CYS A 43 -24.37 -7.32 5.57
CA CYS A 43 -25.15 -7.25 4.33
C CYS A 43 -24.27 -7.46 3.08
N LYS A 44 -24.91 -7.93 2.00
CA LYS A 44 -24.29 -8.20 0.71
C LYS A 44 -24.56 -7.05 -0.30
N PRO A 45 -23.68 -6.83 -1.29
CA PRO A 45 -22.33 -7.40 -1.41
C PRO A 45 -21.40 -6.87 -0.31
N ILE A 46 -20.52 -7.73 0.22
CA ILE A 46 -19.64 -7.37 1.35
C ILE A 46 -18.72 -6.23 0.95
N ILE A 47 -18.21 -6.25 -0.29
CA ILE A 47 -17.40 -5.20 -0.88
C ILE A 47 -17.89 -4.97 -2.29
N SER A 48 -18.37 -3.75 -2.57
CA SER A 48 -18.76 -3.35 -3.92
C SER A 48 -17.82 -2.29 -4.50
N ILE A 49 -17.54 -2.40 -5.79
CA ILE A 49 -16.78 -1.40 -6.57
C ILE A 49 -17.72 -0.78 -7.61
N LYS A 50 -17.71 0.56 -7.71
CA LYS A 50 -18.52 1.35 -8.67
C LYS A 50 -20.02 1.02 -8.68
N ARG A 51 -20.57 0.62 -7.51
CA ARG A 51 -21.97 0.21 -7.30
C ARG A 51 -22.46 -1.00 -8.12
N ARG A 52 -21.59 -1.67 -8.90
CA ARG A 52 -22.01 -2.73 -9.84
C ARG A 52 -21.19 -4.01 -9.77
N ILE A 53 -20.03 -3.97 -9.14
CA ILE A 53 -19.09 -5.10 -9.09
C ILE A 53 -19.05 -5.59 -7.65
N ASP A 54 -19.42 -6.84 -7.39
CA ASP A 54 -19.09 -7.52 -6.14
C ASP A 54 -17.63 -7.99 -6.22
N ALA A 55 -16.76 -7.41 -5.39
CA ALA A 55 -15.34 -7.68 -5.46
C ALA A 55 -15.00 -9.17 -5.26
N LEU A 56 -15.78 -9.90 -4.47
CA LEU A 56 -15.49 -11.31 -4.13
C LEU A 56 -16.00 -12.27 -5.21
N GLU A 57 -17.08 -11.91 -5.90
CA GLU A 57 -17.69 -12.77 -6.93
C GLU A 57 -17.14 -12.45 -8.33
N ASP A 58 -16.91 -11.17 -8.64
CA ASP A 58 -16.56 -10.72 -9.99
C ASP A 58 -15.04 -10.68 -10.26
N LEU A 59 -14.22 -10.45 -9.23
CA LEU A 59 -12.77 -10.25 -9.39
C LEU A 59 -11.98 -11.50 -8.99
N LYS A 60 -10.91 -11.79 -9.74
CA LYS A 60 -9.94 -12.82 -9.36
C LYS A 60 -8.79 -12.29 -8.50
N ALA A 61 -8.46 -11.01 -8.68
CA ALA A 61 -7.43 -10.33 -7.90
C ALA A 61 -7.66 -8.82 -7.93
N VAL A 62 -7.07 -8.12 -6.97
CA VAL A 62 -6.98 -6.66 -6.91
C VAL A 62 -5.52 -6.25 -6.83
N ILE A 63 -5.07 -5.44 -7.79
CA ILE A 63 -3.75 -4.81 -7.79
C ILE A 63 -3.86 -3.40 -7.18
N VAL A 64 -3.08 -3.11 -6.15
CA VAL A 64 -3.10 -1.87 -5.35
C VAL A 64 -1.93 -0.96 -5.73
N ARG A 65 -2.23 0.23 -6.28
CA ARG A 65 -1.22 1.19 -6.78
C ARG A 65 -1.66 2.67 -6.68
N PRO A 66 -1.19 3.48 -5.72
CA PRO A 66 -0.80 3.21 -4.33
C PRO A 66 -1.96 3.45 -3.35
N ILE A 67 -1.75 3.27 -2.03
CA ILE A 67 -2.70 3.69 -0.96
C ILE A 67 -2.99 5.19 -0.97
N GLY A 68 -2.04 5.99 -1.46
CA GLY A 68 -2.18 7.44 -1.55
C GLY A 68 -2.05 8.13 -0.19
N ARG A 69 -2.39 9.43 -0.17
CA ARG A 69 -2.44 10.24 1.05
C ARG A 69 -3.84 10.21 1.64
N GLY A 70 -3.94 10.50 2.93
CA GLY A 70 -5.20 10.65 3.66
C GLY A 70 -4.94 10.95 5.13
N SER A 71 -5.99 11.21 5.88
CA SER A 71 -5.92 11.20 7.35
C SER A 71 -5.57 9.80 7.86
N LEU A 72 -5.18 9.69 9.13
CA LEU A 72 -4.95 8.41 9.76
C LEU A 72 -6.18 7.49 9.60
N ASP A 73 -7.38 7.99 9.89
CA ASP A 73 -8.63 7.24 9.76
C ASP A 73 -8.88 6.74 8.33
N GLU A 74 -8.61 7.58 7.33
CA GLU A 74 -8.74 7.16 5.92
C GLU A 74 -7.76 6.04 5.58
N ILE A 75 -6.50 6.16 6.00
CA ILE A 75 -5.48 5.15 5.72
C ILE A 75 -5.81 3.85 6.45
N LEU A 76 -6.16 3.91 7.73
CA LEU A 76 -6.57 2.74 8.51
C LEU A 76 -7.79 2.06 7.89
N PHE A 77 -8.81 2.82 7.49
CA PHE A 77 -9.96 2.26 6.81
C PHE A 77 -9.57 1.60 5.48
N ARG A 78 -8.70 2.24 4.68
CA ARG A 78 -8.17 1.68 3.43
C ARG A 78 -7.47 0.35 3.63
N MET A 79 -6.58 0.25 4.62
CA MET A 79 -5.90 -0.99 4.95
C MET A 79 -6.86 -2.06 5.45
N ASN A 80 -7.83 -1.69 6.29
CA ASN A 80 -8.76 -2.62 6.93
C ASN A 80 -9.67 -3.35 5.94
N TYR A 81 -10.23 -2.67 4.93
CA TYR A 81 -11.03 -3.42 3.95
C TYR A 81 -10.17 -4.18 2.94
N LEU A 82 -8.94 -3.75 2.61
CA LEU A 82 -8.03 -4.57 1.79
C LEU A 82 -7.66 -5.86 2.52
N ARG A 83 -7.40 -5.78 3.83
CA ARG A 83 -7.22 -6.95 4.70
C ARG A 83 -8.48 -7.80 4.76
N ARG A 84 -9.66 -7.18 4.76
CA ARG A 84 -10.92 -7.91 4.70
C ARG A 84 -11.12 -8.63 3.37
N MET A 85 -10.78 -8.02 2.23
CA MET A 85 -10.77 -8.69 0.92
C MET A 85 -9.89 -9.93 0.96
N GLU A 86 -8.65 -9.79 1.45
CA GLU A 86 -7.67 -10.87 1.57
C GLU A 86 -8.18 -12.02 2.45
N ARG A 87 -8.70 -11.72 3.65
CA ARG A 87 -9.26 -12.75 4.55
C ARG A 87 -10.49 -13.46 3.99
N LEU A 88 -11.21 -12.83 3.07
CA LEU A 88 -12.36 -13.42 2.37
C LEU A 88 -11.95 -14.20 1.11
N GLY A 89 -10.65 -14.39 0.89
CA GLY A 89 -10.10 -15.23 -0.19
C GLY A 89 -9.80 -14.49 -1.48
N LEU A 90 -10.01 -13.17 -1.55
CA LEU A 90 -9.64 -12.39 -2.73
C LEU A 90 -8.13 -12.11 -2.72
N LEU A 91 -7.43 -12.45 -3.81
CA LEU A 91 -6.01 -12.15 -3.95
C LEU A 91 -5.78 -10.64 -4.05
N VAL A 92 -5.08 -10.05 -3.07
CA VAL A 92 -4.72 -8.62 -3.05
C VAL A 92 -3.22 -8.48 -3.28
N ILE A 93 -2.83 -7.71 -4.30
CA ILE A 93 -1.44 -7.54 -4.73
C ILE A 93 -1.09 -6.06 -4.73
N ASN A 94 -0.14 -5.54 -3.96
CA ASN A 94 0.57 -6.23 -2.89
C ASN A 94 -0.37 -6.47 -1.69
N SER A 95 -0.05 -7.47 -0.88
CA SER A 95 -0.85 -7.77 0.31
C SER A 95 -0.88 -6.57 1.27
N PRO A 96 -1.95 -6.38 2.05
CA PRO A 96 -2.05 -5.30 3.03
C PRO A 96 -0.86 -5.27 4.01
N SER A 97 -0.40 -6.44 4.48
CA SER A 97 0.77 -6.56 5.35
C SER A 97 2.05 -6.05 4.70
N SER A 98 2.30 -6.42 3.44
CA SER A 98 3.49 -5.96 2.72
C SER A 98 3.47 -4.45 2.47
N ILE A 99 2.28 -3.87 2.26
CA ILE A 99 2.11 -2.43 2.11
C ILE A 99 2.40 -1.69 3.43
N GLU A 100 1.88 -2.19 4.55
CA GLU A 100 2.15 -1.65 5.89
C GLU A 100 3.65 -1.70 6.23
N ILE A 101 4.31 -2.82 5.96
CA ILE A 101 5.75 -2.98 6.14
C ILE A 101 6.51 -1.98 5.27
N ALA A 102 6.20 -1.91 3.97
CA ALA A 102 6.99 -1.13 3.03
C ALA A 102 6.85 0.40 3.20
N VAL A 103 5.78 0.90 3.84
CA VAL A 103 5.59 2.34 4.07
C VAL A 103 6.31 2.84 5.32
N ASP A 104 6.56 1.96 6.28
CA ASP A 104 7.28 2.25 7.51
C ASP A 104 8.77 1.90 7.32
N LYS A 105 9.61 2.94 7.19
CA LYS A 105 11.04 2.72 6.98
C LYS A 105 11.74 2.13 8.19
N TYR A 106 11.27 2.40 9.40
CA TYR A 106 11.85 1.81 10.60
C TYR A 106 11.55 0.32 10.60
N TYR A 107 10.27 -0.05 10.49
CA TYR A 107 9.86 -1.45 10.54
C TYR A 107 10.41 -2.28 9.37
N ALA A 108 10.46 -1.70 8.17
CA ALA A 108 11.13 -2.35 7.04
C ALA A 108 12.62 -2.63 7.33
N LEU A 109 13.35 -1.66 7.92
CA LEU A 109 14.77 -1.84 8.24
C LEU A 109 14.99 -2.88 9.33
N THR A 110 14.16 -2.93 10.38
CA THR A 110 14.29 -3.95 11.43
C THR A 110 14.08 -5.35 10.86
N LEU A 111 13.07 -5.55 10.00
CA LEU A 111 12.85 -6.85 9.37
C LEU A 111 14.02 -7.27 8.46
N LEU A 112 14.63 -6.33 7.74
CA LEU A 112 15.81 -6.63 6.93
C LEU A 112 17.01 -7.02 7.80
N GLU A 113 17.28 -6.28 8.88
CA GLU A 113 18.34 -6.57 9.86
C GLU A 113 18.14 -7.94 10.53
N GLU A 114 16.94 -8.20 11.06
CA GLU A 114 16.58 -9.46 11.73
C GLU A 114 16.72 -10.68 10.82
N ASN A 115 16.60 -10.50 9.50
CA ASN A 115 16.79 -11.55 8.49
C ASN A 115 18.23 -11.58 7.92
N GLY A 116 19.19 -10.90 8.56
CA GLY A 116 20.61 -10.96 8.22
C GLY A 116 21.02 -10.13 7.00
N LEU A 117 20.14 -9.25 6.50
CA LEU A 117 20.49 -8.34 5.42
C LEU A 117 21.22 -7.11 5.99
N LYS A 118 22.29 -6.69 5.31
CA LYS A 118 23.03 -5.49 5.68
C LYS A 118 22.17 -4.25 5.49
N VAL A 119 21.99 -3.50 6.57
CA VAL A 119 21.28 -2.21 6.60
C VAL A 119 22.24 -1.12 7.11
N PRO A 120 22.03 0.17 6.75
CA PRO A 120 22.83 1.26 7.31
C PRO A 120 22.55 1.46 8.80
N GLU A 121 23.57 1.88 9.57
CA GLU A 121 23.37 2.34 10.94
C GLU A 121 22.28 3.42 10.97
N THR A 122 21.24 3.20 11.76
CA THR A 122 20.05 4.05 11.78
C THR A 122 19.62 4.27 13.22
N VAL A 123 19.38 5.54 13.60
CA VAL A 123 18.74 5.91 14.87
C VAL A 123 17.40 6.55 14.56
N VAL A 124 16.34 6.09 15.24
CA VAL A 124 14.98 6.64 15.16
C VAL A 124 14.57 7.08 16.56
N THR A 125 14.13 8.33 16.70
CA THR A 125 13.81 8.92 18.01
C THR A 125 12.83 10.08 17.87
N GLU A 126 11.94 10.25 18.85
CA GLU A 126 11.08 11.43 18.99
C GLU A 126 11.77 12.55 19.78
N ASP A 127 12.88 12.24 20.48
CA ASP A 127 13.68 13.20 21.25
C ASP A 127 14.76 13.85 20.36
N PRO A 128 14.70 15.17 20.13
CA PRO A 128 15.70 15.89 19.33
C PRO A 128 17.12 15.80 19.89
N LYS A 129 17.30 15.66 21.21
CA LYS A 129 18.64 15.56 21.81
C LYS A 129 19.32 14.26 21.40
N LYS A 130 18.59 13.14 21.44
CA LYS A 130 19.09 11.84 20.96
C LYS A 130 19.40 11.85 19.46
N ALA A 131 18.67 12.64 18.68
CA ALA A 131 18.96 12.80 17.25
C ALA A 131 20.29 13.54 17.04
N LEU A 132 20.57 14.59 17.83
CA LEU A 132 21.85 15.29 17.80
C LEU A 132 23.02 14.42 18.29
N ASP A 133 22.80 13.61 19.33
CA ASP A 133 23.81 12.65 19.81
C ASP A 133 24.16 11.63 18.72
N ALA A 134 23.16 11.12 18.00
CA ALA A 134 23.36 10.23 16.87
C ALA A 134 24.09 10.91 15.71
N PHE A 135 23.75 12.16 15.39
CA PHE A 135 24.46 12.96 14.39
C PHE A 135 25.94 13.11 14.74
N ASN A 136 26.25 13.51 15.97
CA ASN A 136 27.63 13.69 16.44
C ASN A 136 28.43 12.38 16.41
N ARG A 137 27.78 11.23 16.67
CA ARG A 137 28.41 9.90 16.61
C ARG A 137 28.67 9.44 15.16
N PHE A 138 27.71 9.63 14.26
CA PHE A 138 27.79 9.11 12.89
C PHE A 138 28.59 10.02 11.94
N GLY A 139 28.66 11.33 12.19
CA GLY A 139 29.21 12.29 11.25
C GLY A 139 28.18 12.67 10.18
N ASP A 140 28.46 12.37 8.91
CA ASP A 140 27.52 12.64 7.82
C ASP A 140 26.30 11.71 7.90
N VAL A 141 25.10 12.30 7.98
CA VAL A 141 23.84 11.55 8.10
C VAL A 141 22.82 11.94 7.04
N VAL A 142 21.89 11.03 6.77
CA VAL A 142 20.65 11.32 6.04
C VAL A 142 19.49 11.35 7.02
N ILE A 143 18.82 12.49 7.15
CA ILE A 143 17.60 12.64 7.93
C ILE A 143 16.40 12.37 7.02
N LYS A 144 15.46 11.53 7.47
CA LYS A 144 14.26 11.18 6.70
C LYS A 144 13.06 10.92 7.60
N PRO A 145 11.83 11.23 7.17
CA PRO A 145 10.63 10.85 7.91
C PRO A 145 10.43 9.33 7.91
N ILE A 146 9.91 8.79 9.01
CA ILE A 146 9.55 7.36 9.18
C ILE A 146 8.62 6.94 8.04
N PHE A 147 7.47 7.61 7.93
CA PHE A 147 6.50 7.40 6.87
C PHE A 147 6.74 8.34 5.69
N GLY A 148 6.58 7.83 4.47
CA GLY A 148 6.60 8.67 3.28
C GLY A 148 7.07 7.96 2.03
N SER A 149 6.93 8.62 0.88
CA SER A 149 7.32 8.09 -0.43
C SER A 149 7.82 9.21 -1.34
N ARG A 150 8.53 8.83 -2.40
CA ARG A 150 9.07 9.75 -3.43
C ARG A 150 10.13 10.74 -2.91
N GLY A 151 10.91 10.35 -1.91
CA GLY A 151 12.01 11.17 -1.38
C GLY A 151 11.57 12.46 -0.68
N ILE A 152 10.29 12.62 -0.34
CA ILE A 152 9.82 13.82 0.35
C ILE A 152 10.36 13.81 1.79
N GLY A 153 11.06 14.88 2.16
CA GLY A 153 11.67 15.03 3.49
C GLY A 153 13.01 14.32 3.64
N VAL A 154 13.66 13.97 2.52
CA VAL A 154 15.05 13.49 2.45
C VAL A 154 15.90 14.56 1.78
#